data_AF-A0A2G9M283-F1
#
_entry.id   AF-A0A2G9M283-F1
#
_cell.length_a   1.000
_cell.length_b   1.000
_cell.length_c   1.000
_cell.angle_alpha   90.00
_cell.angle_beta   90.00
_cell.angle_gamma   90.00
#
_symmetry.space_group_name_H-M   'P 1'
#
loop_
_entity.id
_entity.type
_entity.pdbx_description
1 polymer ?
#
loop_
_entity_poly.entity_id
_entity_poly.type
_entity_poly.pdbx_seq_one_letter_code
_entity_poly.pdbx_strand_id
1 'polypeptide(L)'
;MIDIKDFAEMKKKLEEFDEQRESLVSEVRNIVRLSKRIIYSVHRNDEKSSDESVAEIRKIVKATMQKVRKEPALLHSGLLKSAIQEYVEAVCFY
;
A
#
# COMPACT_ATOMS: atom_id res chain seq x y z
N MET A 1 6.71 -19.56 -33.71
CA MET A 1 5.26 -19.38 -33.55
C MET A 1 4.97 -19.61 -32.08
N ILE A 2 4.34 -18.67 -31.37
CA ILE A 2 4.04 -18.84 -29.94
C ILE A 2 2.96 -19.92 -29.81
N ASP A 3 3.16 -20.90 -28.92
CA ASP A 3 2.17 -21.95 -28.64
C ASP A 3 0.93 -21.34 -27.97
N ILE A 4 -0.26 -21.85 -28.30
CA ILE A 4 -1.53 -21.38 -27.73
C ILE A 4 -1.54 -21.52 -26.20
N LYS A 5 -0.89 -22.56 -25.65
CA LYS A 5 -0.74 -22.77 -24.21
C LYS A 5 0.15 -21.73 -23.56
N ASP A 6 1.28 -21.40 -24.18
CA ASP A 6 2.18 -20.35 -23.69
C ASP A 6 1.46 -18.99 -23.66
N PHE A 7 0.69 -18.68 -24.71
CA PHE A 7 -0.10 -17.46 -24.76
C PHE A 7 -1.18 -17.41 -23.67
N ALA A 8 -1.87 -18.52 -23.42
CA ALA A 8 -2.87 -18.62 -22.36
C ALA A 8 -2.24 -18.43 -20.96
N GLU A 9 -1.06 -19.00 -20.72
CA GLU A 9 -0.34 -18.83 -19.46
C GLU A 9 0.13 -17.37 -19.27
N MET A 10 0.67 -16.75 -20.32
CA MET A 10 1.05 -15.34 -20.30
C MET A 10 -0.15 -14.44 -19.96
N LYS A 11 -1.30 -14.68 -20.59
CA LYS A 11 -2.52 -13.93 -20.33
C LYS A 11 -2.96 -14.06 -18.88
N LYS A 12 -2.97 -15.28 -18.34
CA LYS A 12 -3.34 -15.54 -16.94
C LYS A 12 -2.42 -14.80 -15.97
N LYS A 13 -1.10 -14.84 -16.18
CA LYS A 13 -0.13 -14.12 -15.33
C LYS A 13 -0.35 -12.60 -15.38
N LEU A 14 -0.69 -12.05 -16.55
CA LEU A 14 -0.99 -10.63 -16.70
C LEU A 14 -2.25 -10.22 -15.93
N GLU A 15 -3.32 -11.03 -16.03
CA GLU A 15 -4.57 -10.80 -15.31
C GLU A 15 -4.36 -10.86 -13.79
N GLU A 16 -3.65 -11.88 -13.30
CA GLU A 16 -3.31 -12.01 -11.87
C GLU A 16 -2.46 -10.83 -11.38
N PHE A 17 -1.53 -10.34 -12.19
CA PHE A 17 -0.72 -9.17 -11.87
C PHE A 17 -1.56 -7.89 -11.79
N ASP A 18 -2.46 -7.67 -12.75
CA ASP A 18 -3.33 -6.49 -12.78
C ASP A 18 -4.30 -6.46 -11.58
N GLU A 19 -4.85 -7.62 -11.19
CA GLU A 19 -5.68 -7.73 -9.99
C GLU A 19 -4.91 -7.35 -8.72
N GLN A 20 -3.68 -7.84 -8.57
CA GLN A 20 -2.82 -7.49 -7.44
C GLN A 20 -2.49 -6.00 -7.43
N ARG A 21 -2.24 -5.42 -8.61
CA ARG A 21 -1.95 -3.99 -8.77
C ARG A 21 -3.13 -3.11 -8.38
N GLU A 22 -4.36 -3.44 -8.81
CA GLU A 22 -5.58 -2.70 -8.42
C GLU A 22 -5.85 -2.79 -6.91
N SER A 23 -5.64 -3.97 -6.32
CA SER A 23 -5.71 -4.13 -4.87
C SER A 23 -4.71 -3.21 -4.16
N LEU A 24 -3.46 -3.16 -4.64
CA LEU A 24 -2.41 -2.29 -4.10
C LEU A 24 -2.77 -0.79 -4.21
N VAL A 25 -3.37 -0.36 -5.33
CA VAL A 25 -3.81 1.04 -5.51
C VAL A 25 -4.79 1.46 -4.42
N SER A 26 -5.72 0.57 -4.07
CA SER A 26 -6.71 0.83 -3.03
C SER A 26 -6.05 0.93 -1.64
N GLU A 27 -5.13 0.03 -1.34
CA GLU A 27 -4.39 0.04 -0.06
C GLU A 27 -3.51 1.27 0.09
N VAL A 28 -2.79 1.66 -0.97
CA VAL A 28 -1.93 2.86 -0.97
C VAL A 28 -2.74 4.12 -0.72
N ARG A 29 -3.90 4.30 -1.38
CA ARG A 29 -4.78 5.45 -1.12
C ARG A 29 -5.20 5.50 0.35
N ASN A 30 -5.44 4.34 0.97
CA ASN A 30 -5.81 4.28 2.36
C ASN A 30 -4.65 4.66 3.30
N ILE A 31 -3.43 4.19 3.01
CA ILE A 31 -2.21 4.55 3.74
C ILE A 31 -2.00 6.07 3.69
N VAL A 32 -2.01 6.66 2.49
CA VAL A 32 -1.89 8.12 2.28
C VAL A 32 -2.95 8.92 3.06
N ARG A 33 -4.21 8.47 3.03
CA ARG A 33 -5.31 9.10 3.77
C ARG A 33 -5.08 9.05 5.28
N LEU A 34 -4.67 7.91 5.80
CA LEU A 34 -4.39 7.74 7.23
C LEU A 34 -3.16 8.53 7.67
N SER A 35 -2.11 8.61 6.85
CA SER A 35 -0.92 9.44 7.12
C SER A 35 -1.32 10.90 7.36
N LYS A 36 -2.13 11.46 6.45
CA LYS A 36 -2.65 12.83 6.60
C LYS A 36 -3.52 12.98 7.83
N ARG A 37 -4.38 12.00 8.14
CA ARG A 37 -5.23 12.01 9.34
C ARG A 37 -4.39 12.08 10.61
N ILE A 38 -3.34 11.26 10.71
CA ILE A 38 -2.42 11.27 11.85
C ILE A 38 -1.81 12.66 12.01
N ILE A 39 -1.22 13.22 10.95
CA ILE A 39 -0.60 14.55 10.97
C ILE A 39 -1.60 15.62 11.42
N TYR A 40 -2.82 15.62 10.89
CA TYR A 40 -3.86 16.58 11.28
C TYR A 40 -4.33 16.42 12.73
N SER A 41 -4.47 15.18 13.23
CA SER A 41 -4.85 14.93 14.61
C SER A 41 -3.76 15.38 15.59
N VAL A 42 -2.49 15.09 15.27
CA VAL A 42 -1.33 15.56 16.05
C VAL A 42 -1.29 17.10 16.09
N HIS A 43 -1.44 17.78 14.95
CA HIS A 43 -1.49 19.25 14.92
C HIS A 43 -2.59 19.88 15.77
N ARG A 44 -3.69 19.15 16.02
CA ARG A 44 -4.83 19.61 16.82
C ARG A 44 -4.77 19.16 18.28
N ASN A 45 -3.70 18.46 18.69
CA ASN A 45 -3.60 17.78 19.98
C ASN A 45 -4.77 16.80 20.24
N ASP A 46 -5.31 16.19 19.17
CA ASP A 46 -6.34 15.14 19.28
C ASP A 46 -5.64 13.77 19.43
N GLU A 47 -5.10 13.54 20.62
CA GLU A 47 -4.30 12.36 20.96
C GLU A 47 -5.06 11.06 20.66
N LYS A 48 -6.32 10.98 21.07
CA LYS A 48 -7.16 9.79 20.86
C LYS A 48 -7.28 9.43 19.39
N SER A 49 -7.63 10.39 18.53
CA SER A 49 -7.73 10.12 17.09
C SER A 49 -6.38 9.76 16.47
N SER A 50 -5.29 10.36 16.96
CA SER A 50 -3.94 10.07 16.48
C SER A 50 -3.52 8.64 16.83
N ASP A 51 -3.73 8.20 18.07
CA ASP A 51 -3.44 6.84 18.54
C ASP A 51 -4.20 5.77 17.73
N GLU A 52 -5.51 5.99 17.55
CA GLU A 52 -6.37 5.10 16.76
C GLU A 52 -5.87 5.00 15.31
N SER A 53 -5.54 6.14 14.71
CA SER A 53 -5.07 6.20 13.31
C SER A 53 -3.68 5.56 13.15
N VAL A 54 -2.77 5.75 14.12
CA VAL A 54 -1.44 5.12 14.12
C VAL A 54 -1.56 3.59 14.27
N ALA A 55 -2.44 3.12 15.15
CA ALA A 55 -2.69 1.69 15.30
C ALA A 55 -3.28 1.08 14.02
N GLU A 56 -4.19 1.79 13.34
CA GLU A 56 -4.78 1.36 12.08
C GLU A 56 -3.74 1.31 10.95
N ILE A 57 -2.99 2.40 10.72
CA ILE A 57 -2.05 2.48 9.59
C ILE A 57 -0.94 1.42 9.70
N ARG A 58 -0.45 1.12 10.92
CA ARG A 58 0.57 0.08 11.14
C ARG A 58 0.08 -1.30 10.73
N LYS A 59 -1.20 -1.63 10.99
CA LYS A 59 -1.80 -2.91 10.58
C LYS A 59 -1.90 -2.99 9.06
N ILE A 60 -2.37 -1.92 8.42
CA ILE A 60 -2.55 -1.87 6.96
C ILE A 60 -1.20 -1.97 6.26
N VAL A 61 -0.21 -1.16 6.65
CA VAL A 61 1.13 -1.19 6.06
C VAL A 61 1.76 -2.57 6.21
N LYS A 62 1.65 -3.21 7.38
CA LYS A 62 2.17 -4.57 7.58
C LYS A 62 1.50 -5.57 6.62
N ALA A 63 0.18 -5.52 6.49
CA ALA A 63 -0.56 -6.39 5.58
C ALA A 63 -0.20 -6.16 4.10
N THR A 64 -0.15 -4.89 3.67
CA THR A 64 0.26 -4.50 2.31
C THR A 64 1.66 -5.02 1.99
N MET A 65 2.63 -4.79 2.88
CA MET A 65 4.02 -5.25 2.68
C MET A 65 4.12 -6.77 2.60
N GLN A 66 3.30 -7.52 3.34
CA GLN A 66 3.26 -8.98 3.25
C GLN A 66 2.70 -9.46 1.91
N LYS A 67 1.68 -8.78 1.37
CA LYS A 67 1.07 -9.10 0.07
C LYS A 67 2.05 -8.86 -1.08
N VAL A 68 2.68 -7.69 -1.12
CA VAL A 68 3.55 -7.30 -2.25
C VAL A 68 4.92 -7.95 -2.24
N ARG A 69 5.36 -8.54 -1.11
CA ARG A 69 6.73 -9.11 -0.99
C ARG A 69 7.04 -10.19 -2.03
N LYS A 70 6.03 -10.89 -2.52
CA LYS A 70 6.17 -11.96 -3.51
C LYS A 70 6.23 -11.46 -4.96
N GLU A 71 5.88 -10.19 -5.20
CA GLU A 71 5.85 -9.59 -6.53
C GLU A 71 6.81 -8.38 -6.57
N PRO A 72 8.08 -8.58 -7.00
CA PRO A 72 9.10 -7.53 -7.01
C PRO A 72 8.69 -6.26 -7.76
N ALA A 73 7.90 -6.38 -8.83
CA ALA A 73 7.45 -5.22 -9.61
C ALA A 73 6.51 -4.32 -8.80
N LEU A 74 5.66 -4.92 -7.95
CA LEU A 74 4.77 -4.19 -7.04
C LEU A 74 5.54 -3.63 -5.82
N LEU A 75 6.46 -4.43 -5.26
CA LEU A 75 7.27 -4.02 -4.11
C LEU A 75 8.14 -2.78 -4.40
N HIS A 76 8.67 -2.68 -5.62
CA HIS A 76 9.52 -1.56 -6.03
C HIS A 76 8.77 -0.46 -6.79
N SER A 77 7.44 -0.57 -6.89
CA SER A 77 6.60 0.41 -7.57
C SER A 77 6.71 1.79 -6.92
N GLY A 78 6.70 2.84 -7.75
CA GLY A 78 6.71 4.23 -7.27
C GLY A 78 5.50 4.56 -6.39
N LEU A 79 4.36 3.94 -6.68
CA LEU A 79 3.12 4.07 -5.92
C LEU A 79 3.30 3.65 -4.46
N LEU A 80 3.83 2.44 -4.23
CA LEU A 80 4.07 1.96 -2.87
C LEU A 80 5.14 2.79 -2.17
N LYS A 81 6.23 3.14 -2.86
CA LYS A 81 7.30 3.98 -2.29
C LYS A 81 6.78 5.31 -1.76
N SER A 82 5.94 6.00 -2.52
CA SER A 82 5.32 7.27 -2.09
C SER A 82 4.45 7.07 -0.84
N ALA A 83 3.63 6.02 -0.81
CA ALA A 83 2.77 5.71 0.33
C ALA A 83 3.56 5.40 1.60
N ILE A 84 4.64 4.63 1.47
CA ILE A 84 5.50 4.29 2.60
C ILE A 84 6.27 5.51 3.10
N GLN A 85 6.70 6.41 2.21
CA GLN A 85 7.31 7.68 2.60
C GLN A 85 6.34 8.50 3.47
N GLU A 86 5.09 8.69 3.02
CA GLU A 86 4.06 9.41 3.80
C GLU A 86 3.71 8.70 5.11
N TYR A 87 3.71 7.37 5.15
CA TYR A 87 3.54 6.59 6.39
C TYR A 87 4.66 6.85 7.39
N VAL A 88 5.92 6.81 6.93
CA VAL A 88 7.07 7.07 7.80
C VAL A 88 7.04 8.51 8.32
N GLU A 89 6.73 9.48 7.45
CA GLU A 89 6.54 10.88 7.85
C GLU A 89 5.50 11.02 8.97
N ALA A 90 4.30 10.46 8.77
CA ALA A 90 3.22 10.54 9.75
C ALA A 90 3.56 9.88 11.08
N VAL A 91 4.24 8.72 11.06
CA VAL A 91 4.64 8.01 12.29
C VAL A 91 5.82 8.68 13.01
N CYS A 92 6.70 9.37 12.28
CA CYS A 92 7.76 10.16 12.90
C CYS A 92 7.24 11.50 13.48
N PHE A 93 6.14 12.02 12.95
CA PHE A 93 5.53 13.26 13.41
C PHE A 93 4.60 13.08 14.61
N TYR A 94 3.95 11.91 14.73
CA TYR A 94 3.22 11.46 15.92
C TYR A 94 4.18 11.21 17.09
#